data_AF-A0ABD0QTS7-F1
#
_entry.id   AF-A0ABD0QTS7-F1
#
_cell.length_a   1.000
_cell.length_b   1.000
_cell.length_c   1.000
_cell.angle_alpha   90.00
_cell.angle_beta   90.00
_cell.angle_gamma   90.00
#
_symmetry.space_group_name_H-M   'P 1'
#
loop_
_entity.id
_entity.type
_entity.pdbx_description
1 polymer ?
#
loop_
_entity_poly.entity_id
_entity_poly.type
_entity_poly.pdbx_seq_one_letter_code
_entity_poly.pdbx_strand_id
1 'polypeptide(L)' 'AALKEIYQNRAGHQIVKLVKSSANLINLCMRELDSTDCKALRFALHYSDGVKLNLLNSVIPNNETDSIVKLLHRVSELR' A
#
# COMPACT_ATOMS: atom_id res chain seq x y z
N ALA A 1 -6.07 3.00 8.07
CA ALA A 1 -6.60 2.17 9.17
C ALA A 1 -6.46 0.68 8.86
N ALA A 2 -7.25 0.12 7.92
CA ALA A 2 -7.25 -1.33 7.64
C ALA A 2 -5.86 -1.93 7.27
N LEU A 3 -5.06 -1.25 6.42
CA LEU A 3 -3.72 -1.74 6.07
C LEU A 3 -2.79 -1.86 7.29
N LYS A 4 -2.83 -0.85 8.18
CA LYS A 4 -2.02 -0.83 9.41
C LYS A 4 -2.42 -1.97 10.35
N GLU A 5 -3.72 -2.19 10.52
CA GLU A 5 -4.24 -3.28 11.35
C GLU A 5 -3.85 -4.66 10.80
N ILE A 6 -4.04 -4.89 9.50
CA ILE A 6 -3.64 -6.16 8.86
C ILE A 6 -2.12 -6.37 8.96
N TYR A 7 -1.33 -5.31 8.79
CA TYR A 7 0.12 -5.34 8.96
C TYR A 7 0.54 -5.70 10.40
N GLN A 8 -0.13 -5.12 11.41
CA GLN A 8 0.10 -5.42 12.82
C GLN A 8 -0.21 -6.88 13.14
N ASN A 9 -1.31 -7.41 12.60
CA ASN A 9 -1.70 -8.81 12.74
C ASN A 9 -0.94 -9.76 11.80
N ARG A 10 -0.01 -9.25 10.96
CA ARG A 10 0.76 -10.02 9.96
C ARG A 10 -0.12 -10.88 9.04
N ALA A 11 -1.36 -10.44 8.79
CA ALA A 11 -2.38 -11.26 8.15
C ALA A 11 -2.42 -11.03 6.63
N GLY A 12 -1.37 -11.44 5.91
CA GLY A 12 -1.25 -11.21 4.45
C GLY A 12 -2.44 -11.71 3.61
N HIS A 13 -3.08 -12.80 4.03
CA HIS A 13 -4.29 -13.31 3.37
C HIS A 13 -5.48 -12.33 3.43
N GLN A 14 -5.53 -11.44 4.43
CA GLN A 14 -6.54 -10.40 4.54
C GLN A 14 -6.28 -9.24 3.58
N ILE A 15 -5.02 -8.96 3.22
CA ILE A 15 -4.68 -7.96 2.19
C ILE A 15 -5.33 -8.33 0.88
N VAL A 16 -5.17 -9.57 0.43
CA VAL A 16 -5.72 -10.04 -0.85
C VAL A 16 -7.24 -9.86 -0.87
N LYS A 17 -7.93 -10.19 0.23
CA LYS A 17 -9.38 -10.01 0.35
C LYS A 17 -9.77 -8.53 0.31
N LEU A 18 -9.09 -7.68 1.09
CA LEU A 18 -9.35 -6.24 1.18
C LEU A 18 -9.15 -5.53 -0.16
N VAL A 19 -8.07 -5.86 -0.85
CA VAL A 19 -7.72 -5.24 -2.14
C VAL A 19 -8.72 -5.68 -3.20
N LYS A 20 -9.09 -6.97 -3.26
CA LYS A 20 -10.11 -7.48 -4.19
C LYS A 20 -11.47 -6.84 -3.94
N SER A 21 -11.89 -6.66 -2.68
CA SER A 21 -13.15 -5.98 -2.35
C SER A 21 -13.15 -4.49 -2.71
N SER A 22 -11.96 -3.91 -2.92
CA SER A 22 -11.76 -2.51 -3.28
C SER A 22 -11.44 -2.34 -4.77
N ALA A 23 -11.91 -3.24 -5.64
CA ALA A 23 -11.63 -3.23 -7.09
C ALA A 23 -10.11 -3.16 -7.41
N ASN A 24 -9.31 -3.86 -6.62
CA ASN A 24 -7.85 -3.86 -6.66
C ASN A 24 -7.18 -2.50 -6.41
N LEU A 25 -7.89 -1.55 -5.82
CA LEU A 25 -7.38 -0.20 -5.52
C LEU A 25 -6.91 -0.08 -4.06
N ILE A 26 -5.67 0.35 -3.90
CA ILE A 26 -5.13 0.90 -2.66
C ILE A 26 -5.16 2.42 -2.79
N ASN A 27 -6.11 3.06 -2.11
CA ASN A 27 -6.26 4.52 -2.15
C ASN A 27 -5.67 5.18 -0.89
N LEU A 28 -4.60 5.94 -1.08
CA LEU A 28 -3.91 6.71 -0.06
C LEU A 28 -3.86 8.21 -0.40
N CYS A 29 -4.65 8.65 -1.38
CA CYS A 29 -4.75 10.04 -1.81
C CYS A 29 -4.97 11.00 -0.63
N MET A 30 -4.30 12.17 -0.67
CA MET A 30 -4.38 13.22 0.36
C MET A 30 -4.00 12.74 1.78
N ARG A 31 -3.13 11.72 1.91
CA ARG A 31 -2.64 11.23 3.20
C ARG A 31 -1.19 11.63 3.44
N GLU A 32 -0.91 12.04 4.67
CA GLU A 32 0.46 12.06 5.18
C GLU A 32 0.77 10.68 5.78
N LEU A 33 1.79 10.01 5.22
CA LEU A 33 2.19 8.67 5.63
C LEU A 33 3.31 8.78 6.66
N ASP A 34 3.17 8.05 7.76
CA ASP A 34 4.30 7.78 8.66
C ASP A 34 5.08 6.53 8.21
N SER A 35 6.19 6.22 8.89
CA SER A 35 6.97 5.01 8.59
C SER A 35 6.15 3.71 8.76
N THR A 36 5.16 3.70 9.65
CA THR A 36 4.27 2.53 9.85
C THR A 36 3.28 2.39 8.69
N ASP A 37 2.73 3.48 8.15
CA ASP A 37 1.93 3.47 6.92
C ASP A 37 2.74 2.93 5.75
N CYS A 38 3.99 3.36 5.62
CA CYS A 38 4.88 2.90 4.56
C CYS A 38 5.20 1.40 4.69
N LYS A 39 5.41 0.90 5.92
CA LYS A 39 5.57 -0.55 6.18
C LYS A 39 4.32 -1.33 5.83
N ALA A 40 3.15 -0.82 6.20
CA ALA A 40 1.87 -1.44 5.89
C ALA A 40 1.58 -1.46 4.38
N LEU A 41 1.90 -0.37 3.67
CA LEU A 41 1.81 -0.31 2.21
C LEU A 41 2.73 -1.33 1.55
N ARG A 42 4.01 -1.41 1.97
CA ARG A 42 4.96 -2.39 1.44
C ARG A 42 4.49 -3.82 1.67
N PHE A 43 3.97 -4.09 2.87
CA PHE A 43 3.35 -5.37 3.18
C PHE A 43 2.17 -5.66 2.25
N ALA A 44 1.29 -4.68 2.00
CA ALA A 44 0.17 -4.83 1.10
C ALA A 44 0.59 -5.12 -0.34
N LEU A 45 1.58 -4.38 -0.86
CA LEU A 45 2.15 -4.58 -2.19
C LEU A 45 2.86 -5.94 -2.30
N HIS A 46 3.47 -6.44 -1.23
CA HIS A 46 4.12 -7.75 -1.24
C HIS A 46 3.13 -8.90 -1.45
N TYR A 47 1.94 -8.80 -0.85
CA TYR A 47 0.88 -9.83 -0.96
C TYR A 47 -0.10 -9.60 -2.11
N SER A 48 0.07 -8.54 -2.89
CA SER A 48 -0.80 -8.22 -4.01
C SER A 48 -0.02 -8.18 -5.31
N ASP A 49 -0.75 -8.34 -6.42
CA ASP A 49 -0.19 -8.19 -7.76
C ASP A 49 -1.22 -7.52 -8.67
N GLY A 50 -0.75 -6.76 -9.65
CA GLY A 50 -1.59 -5.99 -10.56
C GLY A 50 -2.51 -4.96 -9.88
N VAL A 51 -2.12 -4.40 -8.73
CA VAL A 51 -2.96 -3.47 -7.97
C VAL A 51 -2.88 -2.04 -8.49
N LYS A 52 -3.95 -1.29 -8.32
CA LYS A 52 -3.97 0.15 -8.55
C LYS A 52 -3.56 0.85 -7.27
N LEU A 53 -2.61 1.77 -7.34
CA LEU A 53 -2.13 2.55 -6.21
C LEU A 53 -2.39 4.03 -6.48
N ASN A 54 -3.16 4.67 -5.60
CA ASN A 54 -3.41 6.10 -5.66
C ASN A 54 -2.70 6.81 -4.50
N LEU A 55 -1.66 7.55 -4.83
CA LEU A 55 -0.81 8.37 -3.96
C LEU A 55 -0.92 9.87 -4.31
N LEU A 56 -1.94 10.27 -5.08
CA LEU A 56 -2.16 11.66 -5.44
C LEU A 56 -2.21 12.55 -4.20
N ASN A 57 -1.39 13.60 -4.16
CA ASN A 57 -1.26 14.52 -3.03
C ASN A 57 -0.97 13.83 -1.68
N SER A 58 -0.40 12.63 -1.70
CA SER A 58 0.10 11.97 -0.49
C SER A 58 1.49 12.48 -0.15
N VAL A 59 1.77 12.63 1.13
CA VAL A 59 3.11 12.95 1.64
C VAL A 59 3.77 11.66 2.09
N ILE A 60 4.88 11.29 1.44
CA ILE A 60 5.65 10.09 1.76
C ILE A 60 6.99 10.52 2.35
N PRO A 61 7.43 9.92 3.48
CA PRO A 61 8.76 10.18 4.02
C PRO A 61 9.87 9.85 3.02
N ASN A 62 10.84 10.75 2.84
CA ASN A 62 11.93 10.58 1.87
C ASN A 62 12.69 9.26 2.07
N ASN A 63 12.90 8.85 3.32
CA ASN A 63 13.59 7.61 3.68
C ASN A 63 12.80 6.32 3.35
N GLU A 64 11.50 6.41 3.08
CA GLU A 64 10.65 5.27 2.74
C GLU A 64 10.41 5.12 1.23
N THR A 65 10.69 6.18 0.45
CA THR A 65 10.41 6.25 -0.99
C THR A 65 11.10 5.12 -1.77
N ASP A 66 12.40 4.91 -1.57
CA ASP A 66 13.16 3.85 -2.25
C ASP A 66 12.57 2.45 -1.99
N SER A 67 12.06 2.23 -0.79
CA SER A 67 11.47 0.94 -0.40
C SER A 67 10.12 0.70 -1.07
N ILE A 68 9.35 1.76 -1.32
CA ILE A 68 8.08 1.69 -2.05
C ILE A 68 8.34 1.51 -3.55
N VAL A 69 9.29 2.25 -4.12
CA VAL A 69 9.66 2.18 -5.55
C VAL A 69 10.02 0.75 -5.96
N LYS A 70 10.76 0.01 -5.12
CA LYS A 70 11.12 -1.39 -5.37
C LYS A 70 9.92 -2.33 -5.55
N LEU A 71 8.75 -1.96 -5.05
CA LEU A 71 7.52 -2.75 -5.13
C LEU A 71 6.55 -2.26 -6.20
N LEU A 72 6.85 -1.17 -6.90
CA LEU A 72 5.98 -0.63 -7.96
C LEU A 72 5.84 -1.56 -9.16
N HIS A 73 6.73 -2.54 -9.35
CA HIS A 73 6.57 -3.58 -10.38
C HIS A 73 5.30 -4.44 -10.20
N ARG A 74 4.67 -4.39 -9.02
CA ARG A 74 3.40 -5.08 -8.69
C ARG A 74 2.17 -4.19 -8.85
N VAL A 75 2.38 -2.92 -9.20
CA VAL A 75 1.34 -1.92 -9.38
C VAL A 75 1.01 -1.85 -10.87
N SER A 76 -0.24 -2.08 -11.24
CA SER A 76 -0.72 -1.99 -12.62
C SER A 76 -1.04 -0.56 -13.04
N GLU A 77 -1.45 0.28 -12.09
CA GLU A 77 -1.80 1.69 -12.31
C GLU A 77 -1.33 2.52 -11.11
N LEU A 78 -0.55 3.56 -11.35
CA LEU A 78 -0.10 4.52 -10.33
C LEU A 78 -0.71 5.89 -10.62
N ARG A 79 -1.37 6.47 -9.62
CA ARG A 79 -2.00 7.80 -9.68
C ARG A 79 -1.54 8.68 -8.53
#